data_AF-A0A8S9TVL1-F1
#
_entry.id   AF-A0A8S9TVL1-F1
#
_cell.length_a   1.000
_cell.length_b   1.000
_cell.length_c   1.000
_cell.angle_alpha   90.00
_cell.angle_beta   90.00
_cell.angle_gamma   90.00
#
_symmetry.space_group_name_H-M   'P 1'
#
loop_
_entity.id
_entity.type
_entity.pdbx_description
1 polymer ?
#
loop_
_entity_poly.entity_id
_entity_poly.type
_entity_poly.pdbx_seq_one_letter_code
_entity_poly.pdbx_strand_id
1 'polypeptide(L)'
;MSGKPGEFTDRTWTALLTVLFYFWTGFMIHLSRAPAMLLISDFAGQHQTVGAALGQGWSVLGAVLVAVYTECFGAAYNSLGWFMGMLSIVMAVSIGAACYVAKESPLEKSMEKQSCCQNVTSAFGSILSAVRTLPKVLVVYCIVLFFIQYAYAAYNGNKGMFFGIEVFDGDAINAATCDEECSEEQRDYNRGVRLAGGVADILFCVVGYVYSWVLPPLVRRCGVQLVATFAVIPQMLLMAMAFCDVLMLDYPALT
;
A
#
# COMPACT_ATOMS: atom_id res chain seq x y z
N MET A 1 -23.13 -1.62 -9.45
CA MET A 1 -23.54 -3.03 -9.28
C MET A 1 -25.05 -3.01 -9.16
N SER A 2 -25.78 -3.45 -10.19
CA SER A 2 -27.25 -3.47 -10.19
C SER A 2 -27.71 -4.90 -10.32
N GLY A 3 -27.90 -5.57 -9.20
CA GLY A 3 -28.58 -6.86 -9.13
C GLY A 3 -29.59 -6.76 -7.98
N LYS A 4 -30.87 -6.81 -8.31
CA LYS A 4 -31.95 -6.79 -7.31
C LYS A 4 -31.86 -8.04 -6.41
N PRO A 5 -32.34 -7.97 -5.16
CA PRO A 5 -32.33 -9.12 -4.27
C PRO A 5 -33.19 -10.26 -4.87
N GLY A 6 -32.59 -11.45 -5.03
CA GLY A 6 -33.29 -12.68 -5.45
C GLY A 6 -32.89 -13.28 -6.81
N GLU A 7 -32.07 -12.62 -7.63
CA GLU A 7 -31.56 -13.23 -8.87
C GLU A 7 -30.28 -14.05 -8.62
N PHE A 8 -30.32 -15.35 -8.90
CA PHE A 8 -29.11 -16.15 -9.13
C PHE A 8 -28.43 -15.65 -10.41
N THR A 9 -27.66 -14.58 -10.28
CA THR A 9 -26.78 -14.15 -11.36
C THR A 9 -25.61 -15.13 -11.40
N ASP A 10 -25.44 -15.87 -12.49
CA ASP A 10 -24.22 -16.63 -12.74
C ASP A 10 -23.09 -15.63 -13.03
N ARG A 11 -22.37 -15.24 -11.97
CA ARG A 11 -21.35 -14.19 -11.99
C ARG A 11 -19.97 -14.72 -12.31
N THR A 12 -19.85 -15.96 -12.81
CA THR A 12 -18.57 -16.60 -13.14
C THR A 12 -17.70 -15.72 -14.05
N TRP A 13 -18.26 -15.17 -15.13
CA TRP A 13 -17.55 -14.27 -16.03
C TRP A 13 -17.15 -12.93 -15.38
N THR A 14 -18.04 -12.33 -14.60
CA THR A 14 -17.74 -11.08 -13.88
C THR A 14 -16.65 -11.30 -12.82
N ALA A 15 -16.71 -12.41 -12.09
CA ALA A 15 -15.70 -12.80 -11.11
C ALA A 15 -14.35 -13.05 -11.79
N LEU A 16 -14.33 -13.80 -12.89
CA LEU A 16 -13.10 -14.09 -13.65
C LEU A 16 -12.47 -12.81 -14.20
N LEU A 17 -13.26 -11.93 -14.81
CA LEU A 17 -12.78 -10.63 -15.27
C LEU A 17 -12.29 -9.74 -14.12
N THR A 18 -12.97 -9.76 -12.98
CA THR A 18 -12.54 -9.00 -11.79
C THR A 18 -11.19 -9.47 -11.29
N VAL A 19 -10.98 -10.79 -11.19
CA VAL A 19 -9.69 -11.39 -10.81
C VAL A 19 -8.61 -11.00 -11.81
N LEU A 20 -8.90 -11.09 -13.11
CA LEU A 20 -7.96 -10.71 -14.16
C LEU A 20 -7.55 -9.23 -14.07
N PHE A 21 -8.52 -8.31 -13.93
CA PHE A 21 -8.24 -6.88 -13.84
C PHE A 21 -7.54 -6.51 -12.51
N TYR A 22 -7.88 -7.19 -11.42
CA TYR A 22 -7.21 -7.00 -10.15
C TYR A 22 -5.73 -7.43 -10.23
N PHE A 23 -5.47 -8.61 -10.80
CA PHE A 23 -4.12 -9.10 -11.07
C PHE A 23 -3.35 -8.15 -12.00
N TRP A 24 -3.98 -7.70 -13.08
CA TRP A 24 -3.39 -6.76 -14.04
C TRP A 24 -3.00 -5.44 -13.39
N THR A 25 -3.88 -4.88 -12.56
CA THR A 25 -3.62 -3.64 -11.82
C THR A 25 -2.44 -3.81 -10.87
N GLY A 26 -2.42 -4.91 -10.11
CA GLY A 26 -1.28 -5.23 -9.24
C GLY A 26 0.04 -5.31 -10.02
N PHE A 27 0.04 -6.07 -11.12
CA PHE A 27 1.21 -6.20 -11.99
C PHE A 27 1.70 -4.85 -12.51
N MET A 28 0.80 -4.00 -13.04
CA MET A 28 1.16 -2.69 -13.57
C MET A 28 1.69 -1.72 -12.50
N ILE A 29 1.13 -1.76 -11.30
CA ILE A 29 1.65 -0.97 -10.18
C ILE A 29 3.08 -1.40 -9.83
N HIS A 30 3.37 -2.71 -9.78
CA HIS A 30 4.74 -3.18 -9.52
C HIS A 30 5.71 -2.85 -10.65
N LEU A 31 5.26 -2.95 -11.91
CA LEU A 31 6.06 -2.62 -13.09
C LEU A 31 6.41 -1.13 -13.14
N SER A 32 5.51 -0.24 -12.73
CA SER A 32 5.70 1.22 -12.75
C SER A 32 6.53 1.75 -11.57
N ARG A 33 6.47 1.09 -10.40
CA ARG A 33 7.26 1.50 -9.21
C ARG A 33 8.77 1.45 -9.45
N ALA A 34 9.27 0.43 -10.13
CA ALA A 34 10.70 0.27 -10.38
C ALA A 34 11.31 1.44 -11.18
N PRO A 35 10.81 1.78 -12.39
CA PRO A 35 11.31 2.93 -13.15
C PRO A 35 11.06 4.26 -12.42
N ALA A 36 9.95 4.41 -11.68
CA ALA A 36 9.72 5.62 -10.89
C ALA A 36 10.79 5.84 -9.82
N MET A 37 11.20 4.78 -9.11
CA MET A 37 12.28 4.88 -8.12
C MET A 37 13.64 5.16 -8.77
N LEU A 38 13.92 4.57 -9.93
CA LEU A 38 15.14 4.84 -10.69
C LEU A 38 15.20 6.30 -11.16
N LEU A 39 14.10 6.81 -11.72
CA LEU A 39 13.98 8.19 -12.15
C LEU A 39 14.20 9.18 -11.00
N ILE A 40 13.62 8.91 -9.83
CA ILE A 40 13.89 9.71 -8.61
C ILE A 40 15.38 9.65 -8.25
N SER A 41 16.01 8.47 -8.33
CA SER A 41 17.43 8.32 -8.00
C SER A 41 18.36 9.06 -8.96
N ASP A 42 18.01 9.12 -10.24
CA ASP A 42 18.76 9.83 -11.28
C ASP A 42 18.71 11.35 -11.05
N PHE A 43 17.54 11.90 -10.72
CA PHE A 43 17.40 13.33 -10.39
C PHE A 43 17.96 13.69 -9.00
N ALA A 44 17.93 12.77 -8.04
CA ALA A 44 18.41 13.03 -6.68
C ALA A 44 19.95 13.11 -6.58
N GLY A 45 20.68 12.51 -7.51
CA GLY A 45 22.15 12.53 -7.53
C GLY A 45 22.77 12.04 -6.21
N GLN A 46 23.54 12.90 -5.54
CA GLN A 46 24.17 12.59 -4.24
C GLN A 46 23.19 12.59 -3.05
N HIS A 47 21.95 13.03 -3.25
CA HIS A 47 20.92 13.16 -2.21
C HIS A 47 19.87 12.06 -2.27
N GLN A 48 20.27 10.83 -2.59
CA GLN A 48 19.37 9.69 -2.78
C GLN A 48 18.44 9.43 -1.60
N THR A 49 18.93 9.58 -0.35
CA THR A 49 18.10 9.41 0.84
C THR A 49 16.99 10.46 0.93
N VAL A 50 17.26 11.71 0.53
CA VAL A 50 16.27 12.79 0.51
C VAL A 50 15.29 12.57 -0.63
N GLY A 51 15.77 12.20 -1.82
CA GLY A 51 14.92 11.88 -2.97
C GLY A 51 13.96 10.72 -2.67
N ALA A 52 14.47 9.64 -2.07
CA ALA A 52 13.65 8.49 -1.66
C ALA A 52 12.62 8.89 -0.59
N ALA A 53 13.02 9.69 0.41
CA ALA A 53 12.11 10.17 1.45
C ALA A 53 10.99 11.05 0.90
N LEU A 54 11.31 11.98 -0.02
CA LEU A 54 10.32 12.81 -0.71
C LEU A 54 9.38 11.98 -1.58
N GLY A 55 9.90 10.99 -2.31
CA GLY A 55 9.08 10.06 -3.08
C GLY A 55 8.08 9.29 -2.22
N GLN A 56 8.52 8.81 -1.05
CA GLN A 56 7.62 8.18 -0.08
C GLN A 56 6.62 9.19 0.52
N GLY A 57 7.05 10.40 0.85
CA GLY A 57 6.17 11.46 1.34
C GLY A 57 5.05 11.78 0.35
N TRP A 58 5.34 11.84 -0.95
CA TRP A 58 4.33 12.05 -1.99
C TRP A 58 3.37 10.87 -2.14
N SER A 59 3.87 9.63 -2.00
CA SER A 59 3.02 8.43 -1.95
C SER A 59 2.05 8.47 -0.76
N VAL A 60 2.51 8.95 0.40
CA VAL A 60 1.67 9.09 1.59
C VAL A 60 0.60 10.16 1.40
N LEU A 61 0.89 11.28 0.73
CA LEU A 61 -0.13 12.27 0.39
C LEU A 61 -1.23 11.70 -0.51
N GLY A 62 -0.87 10.81 -1.45
CA GLY A 62 -1.86 10.06 -2.24
C GLY A 62 -2.77 9.20 -1.36
N ALA A 63 -2.22 8.55 -0.33
CA ALA A 63 -2.99 7.77 0.64
C ALA A 63 -3.88 8.65 1.53
N VAL A 64 -3.41 9.84 1.95
CA VAL A 64 -4.24 10.83 2.68
C VAL A 64 -5.47 11.21 1.86
N LEU A 65 -5.31 11.42 0.56
CA LEU A 65 -6.42 11.80 -0.32
C LEU A 65 -7.51 10.71 -0.32
N VAL A 66 -7.12 9.45 -0.44
CA VAL A 66 -8.03 8.29 -0.36
C VAL A 66 -8.71 8.20 1.02
N ALA A 67 -7.96 8.44 2.09
CA ALA A 67 -8.48 8.38 3.44
C ALA A 67 -9.48 9.52 3.74
N VAL A 68 -9.19 10.74 3.28
CA VAL A 68 -10.11 11.88 3.35
C VAL A 68 -11.39 11.61 2.56
N TYR A 69 -11.27 11.02 1.36
CA TYR A 69 -12.44 10.59 0.60
C TYR A 69 -13.30 9.61 1.40
N THR A 70 -12.66 8.60 2.01
CA THR A 70 -13.35 7.56 2.79
C THR A 70 -14.04 8.14 4.04
N GLU A 71 -13.43 9.14 4.67
CA GLU A 71 -14.03 9.83 5.82
C GLU A 71 -15.25 10.68 5.41
N CYS A 72 -15.17 11.38 4.28
CA CYS A 72 -16.24 12.27 3.81
C CYS A 72 -17.41 11.53 3.15
N PHE A 73 -17.12 10.48 2.36
CA PHE A 73 -18.11 9.80 1.51
C PHE A 73 -18.40 8.36 1.95
N GLY A 74 -17.75 7.88 3.02
CA GLY A 74 -17.87 6.51 3.49
C GLY A 74 -17.05 5.52 2.66
N ALA A 75 -17.33 4.22 2.86
CA ALA A 75 -16.55 3.15 2.22
C ALA A 75 -16.57 3.23 0.68
N ALA A 76 -15.44 2.89 0.05
CA ALA A 76 -15.24 3.04 -1.39
C ALA A 76 -16.25 2.27 -2.26
N TYR A 77 -16.81 1.16 -1.77
CA TYR A 77 -17.82 0.40 -2.52
C TYR A 77 -19.17 1.11 -2.62
N ASN A 78 -19.52 1.98 -1.67
CA ASN A 78 -20.77 2.75 -1.69
C ASN A 78 -20.80 3.77 -2.83
N SER A 79 -19.63 4.26 -3.25
CA SER A 79 -19.48 5.30 -4.27
C SER A 79 -18.41 4.95 -5.31
N LEU A 80 -18.35 3.68 -5.73
CA LEU A 80 -17.27 3.12 -6.54
C LEU A 80 -16.96 3.93 -7.82
N GLY A 81 -17.98 4.43 -8.51
CA GLY A 81 -17.80 5.22 -9.74
C GLY A 81 -17.08 6.55 -9.48
N TRP A 82 -17.50 7.29 -8.46
CA TRP A 82 -16.89 8.56 -8.07
C TRP A 82 -15.48 8.37 -7.51
N PHE A 83 -15.29 7.31 -6.72
CA PHE A 83 -13.99 6.94 -6.19
C PHE A 83 -12.99 6.63 -7.31
N MET A 84 -13.36 5.78 -8.27
CA MET A 84 -12.52 5.43 -9.42
C MET A 84 -12.26 6.64 -10.34
N GLY A 85 -13.26 7.52 -10.52
CA GLY A 85 -13.11 8.76 -11.26
C GLY A 85 -12.08 9.71 -10.64
N MET A 86 -12.17 9.92 -9.32
CA MET A 86 -11.21 10.73 -8.57
C MET A 86 -9.78 10.17 -8.72
N LEU A 87 -9.59 8.86 -8.51
CA LEU A 87 -8.28 8.23 -8.65
C LEU A 87 -7.69 8.40 -10.05
N SER A 88 -8.54 8.26 -11.08
CA SER A 88 -8.14 8.41 -12.49
C SER A 88 -7.67 9.84 -12.80
N ILE A 89 -8.38 10.85 -12.29
CA ILE A 89 -8.01 12.26 -12.47
C ILE A 89 -6.69 12.57 -11.78
N VAL A 90 -6.53 12.16 -10.52
CA VAL A 90 -5.30 12.38 -9.74
C VAL A 90 -4.11 11.71 -10.41
N MET A 91 -4.29 10.49 -10.92
CA MET A 91 -3.26 9.78 -11.67
C MET A 91 -2.90 10.51 -12.98
N ALA A 92 -3.89 10.96 -13.75
CA ALA A 92 -3.64 11.69 -15.00
C ALA A 92 -2.89 13.01 -14.77
N VAL A 93 -3.27 13.76 -13.73
CA VAL A 93 -2.61 15.02 -13.36
C VAL A 93 -1.17 14.77 -12.87
N SER A 94 -0.97 13.80 -11.99
CA SER A 94 0.37 13.51 -11.44
C SER A 94 1.33 12.98 -12.50
N ILE A 95 0.91 12.04 -13.35
CA ILE A 95 1.72 11.54 -14.47
C ILE A 95 1.95 12.65 -15.49
N GLY A 96 0.93 13.43 -15.84
CA GLY A 96 1.06 14.55 -16.77
C GLY A 96 2.07 15.58 -16.31
N ALA A 97 2.06 15.93 -15.02
CA ALA A 97 3.05 16.82 -14.43
C ALA A 97 4.46 16.20 -14.46
N ALA A 98 4.60 14.91 -14.14
CA ALA A 98 5.88 14.22 -14.20
C ALA A 98 6.45 14.20 -15.63
N CYS A 99 5.65 13.82 -16.64
CA CYS A 99 6.07 13.80 -18.05
C CYS A 99 6.43 15.19 -18.59
N TYR A 100 5.80 16.26 -18.06
CA TYR A 100 6.12 17.63 -18.47
C TYR A 100 7.45 18.13 -17.88
N VAL A 101 7.71 17.81 -16.60
CA VAL A 101 8.87 18.31 -15.85
C VAL A 101 10.11 17.42 -16.01
N ALA A 102 9.94 16.10 -15.95
CA ALA A 102 11.02 15.12 -16.04
C ALA A 102 11.47 14.92 -17.49
N LYS A 103 12.21 15.90 -18.02
CA LYS A 103 12.88 15.78 -19.31
C LYS A 103 14.18 15.02 -19.14
N GLU A 104 14.18 13.74 -19.49
CA GLU A 104 15.40 12.92 -19.49
C GLU A 104 16.20 13.16 -20.77
N SER A 105 17.52 13.31 -20.62
CA SER A 105 18.46 13.07 -21.72
C SER A 105 18.83 11.59 -21.68
N PRO A 106 18.47 10.79 -22.70
CA PRO A 106 18.78 9.38 -22.69
C PRO A 106 20.30 9.20 -22.63
N LEU A 107 20.76 8.39 -21.68
CA LEU A 107 22.18 8.02 -21.59
C LEU A 107 22.62 7.43 -22.94
N GLU A 108 23.69 7.96 -23.53
CA GLU A 108 24.19 7.46 -24.82
C GLU A 108 24.38 5.95 -24.74
N LYS A 109 23.66 5.22 -25.60
CA LYS A 109 23.81 3.77 -25.70
C LYS A 109 25.18 3.44 -26.25
N SER A 110 26.17 3.29 -25.38
CA SER A 110 27.35 2.46 -25.65
C SER A 110 26.98 0.97 -25.61
N MET A 111 25.82 0.59 -26.16
CA MET A 111 25.44 -0.81 -26.34
C MET A 111 25.73 -1.17 -27.79
N GLU A 112 26.70 -2.05 -28.00
CA GLU A 112 26.76 -2.85 -29.23
C GLU A 112 25.36 -3.40 -29.55
N LYS A 113 24.99 -3.41 -30.83
CA LYS A 113 23.71 -3.96 -31.29
C LYS A 113 23.63 -5.46 -30.97
N GLN A 114 23.18 -5.80 -29.76
CA GLN A 114 22.90 -7.16 -29.35
C GLN A 114 21.51 -7.59 -29.86
N SER A 115 21.39 -8.87 -30.23
CA SER A 115 20.12 -9.47 -30.65
C SER A 115 19.10 -9.47 -29.50
N CYS A 116 17.80 -9.48 -29.81
CA CYS A 116 16.71 -9.46 -28.82
C CYS A 116 16.86 -10.59 -27.77
N CYS A 117 17.17 -11.82 -28.20
CA CYS A 117 17.42 -12.93 -27.28
C CYS A 117 18.67 -12.73 -26.41
N GLN A 118 19.72 -12.09 -26.92
CA GLN A 118 20.93 -11.80 -26.14
C GLN A 118 20.67 -10.70 -25.10
N ASN A 119 19.84 -9.71 -25.42
CA ASN A 119 19.44 -8.70 -24.44
C ASN A 119 18.63 -9.30 -23.29
N VAL A 120 17.71 -10.22 -23.58
CA VAL A 120 16.90 -10.89 -22.55
C VAL A 120 17.78 -11.78 -21.68
N THR A 121 18.61 -12.64 -22.27
CA THR A 121 19.49 -13.53 -21.49
C THR A 121 20.55 -12.76 -20.71
N SER A 122 21.07 -11.66 -21.25
CA SER A 122 21.99 -10.77 -20.55
C SER A 122 21.29 -10.07 -19.38
N ALA A 123 20.09 -9.52 -19.57
CA ALA A 123 19.32 -8.89 -18.50
C ALA A 123 18.98 -9.86 -17.35
N PHE A 124 18.48 -11.05 -17.67
CA PHE A 124 18.22 -12.10 -16.67
C PHE A 124 19.52 -12.59 -16.02
N GLY A 125 20.60 -12.72 -16.80
CA GLY A 125 21.93 -13.06 -16.30
C GLY A 125 22.47 -12.03 -15.30
N SER A 126 22.31 -10.74 -15.59
CA SER A 126 22.68 -9.64 -14.71
C SER A 126 21.87 -9.63 -13.42
N ILE A 127 20.56 -9.85 -13.49
CA ILE A 127 19.70 -9.95 -12.29
C ILE A 127 20.13 -11.14 -11.43
N LEU A 128 20.31 -12.32 -12.04
CA LEU A 128 20.72 -13.52 -11.32
C LEU A 128 22.11 -13.36 -10.70
N SER A 129 23.03 -12.73 -11.41
CA SER A 129 24.36 -12.40 -10.92
C SER A 129 24.31 -11.41 -9.76
N ALA A 130 23.48 -10.36 -9.85
CA ALA A 130 23.30 -9.38 -8.78
C ALA A 130 22.72 -10.02 -7.51
N VAL A 131 21.75 -10.93 -7.66
CA VAL A 131 21.19 -11.69 -6.52
C VAL A 131 22.25 -12.62 -5.91
N ARG A 132 23.10 -13.26 -6.71
CA ARG A 132 24.15 -14.15 -6.21
C ARG A 132 25.35 -13.43 -5.59
N THR A 133 25.67 -12.24 -6.07
CA THR A 133 26.80 -11.43 -5.58
C THR A 133 26.41 -10.49 -4.45
N LEU A 134 25.13 -10.53 -4.03
CA LEU A 134 24.61 -9.70 -2.96
C LEU A 134 25.38 -9.93 -1.64
N PRO A 135 25.86 -8.88 -0.96
CA PRO A 135 26.52 -9.03 0.34
C PRO A 135 25.61 -9.75 1.33
N LYS A 136 26.17 -10.67 2.14
CA LYS A 136 25.40 -11.46 3.12
C LYS A 136 24.54 -10.60 4.04
N VAL A 137 25.04 -9.42 4.42
CA VAL A 137 24.30 -8.46 5.26
C VAL A 137 23.02 -7.98 4.54
N LEU A 138 23.10 -7.68 3.24
CA LEU A 138 21.95 -7.20 2.47
C LEU A 138 20.90 -8.30 2.27
N VAL A 139 21.32 -9.56 2.15
CA VAL A 139 20.40 -10.71 2.12
C VAL A 139 19.56 -10.79 3.39
N VAL A 140 20.19 -10.61 4.57
CA VAL A 140 19.46 -10.58 5.85
C VAL A 140 18.44 -9.43 5.86
N TYR A 141 18.83 -8.24 5.40
CA TYR A 141 17.89 -7.11 5.26
C TYR A 141 16.72 -7.43 4.34
N CYS A 142 16.95 -8.07 3.19
CA CYS A 142 15.88 -8.45 2.27
C CYS A 142 14.88 -9.40 2.93
N ILE A 143 15.34 -10.37 3.72
CA ILE A 143 14.47 -11.30 4.45
C ILE A 143 13.62 -10.55 5.48
N VAL A 144 14.24 -9.68 6.29
CA VAL A 144 13.52 -8.89 7.30
C VAL A 144 12.49 -7.97 6.65
N LEU A 145 12.87 -7.25 5.59
CA LEU A 145 11.96 -6.37 4.85
C LEU A 145 10.84 -7.15 4.18
N PHE A 146 11.09 -8.36 3.69
CA PHE A 146 10.03 -9.22 3.14
C PHE A 146 8.93 -9.49 4.18
N PHE A 147 9.31 -9.88 5.40
CA PHE A 147 8.33 -10.11 6.47
C PHE A 147 7.59 -8.85 6.89
N ILE A 148 8.29 -7.71 6.99
CA ILE A 148 7.66 -6.42 7.31
C ILE A 148 6.65 -6.03 6.23
N GLN A 149 7.01 -6.15 4.95
CA GLN A 149 6.12 -5.82 3.85
C GLN A 149 4.94 -6.80 3.73
N TYR A 150 5.17 -8.08 4.03
CA TYR A 150 4.11 -9.07 4.12
C TYR A 150 3.10 -8.73 5.22
N ALA A 151 3.58 -8.40 6.42
CA ALA A 151 2.72 -7.98 7.54
C ALA A 151 1.94 -6.70 7.20
N TYR A 152 2.61 -5.72 6.59
CA TYR A 152 1.96 -4.49 6.12
C TYR A 152 0.87 -4.76 5.07
N ALA A 153 1.12 -5.67 4.12
CA ALA A 153 0.15 -6.06 3.10
C ALA A 153 -1.05 -6.80 3.72
N ALA A 154 -0.80 -7.74 4.64
CA ALA A 154 -1.84 -8.47 5.35
C ALA A 154 -2.73 -7.55 6.19
N TYR A 155 -2.11 -6.62 6.93
CA TYR A 155 -2.84 -5.60 7.70
C TYR A 155 -3.73 -4.74 6.79
N ASN A 156 -3.16 -4.16 5.72
CA ASN A 156 -3.94 -3.29 4.84
C ASN A 156 -5.04 -4.04 4.06
N GLY A 157 -4.83 -5.32 3.77
CA GLY A 157 -5.84 -6.16 3.12
C GLY A 157 -7.05 -6.44 4.02
N ASN A 158 -6.83 -6.58 5.33
CA ASN A 158 -7.85 -7.07 6.26
C ASN A 158 -8.36 -6.03 7.26
N LYS A 159 -7.70 -4.87 7.41
CA LYS A 159 -8.03 -3.87 8.46
C LYS A 159 -9.50 -3.45 8.46
N GLY A 160 -10.12 -3.25 7.28
CA GLY A 160 -11.52 -2.84 7.21
C GLY A 160 -12.45 -3.90 7.80
N MET A 161 -12.17 -5.17 7.51
CA MET A 161 -12.91 -6.31 8.06
C MET A 161 -12.64 -6.50 9.55
N PHE A 162 -11.37 -6.37 9.99
CA PHE A 162 -11.01 -6.47 11.40
C PHE A 162 -11.74 -5.42 12.24
N PHE A 163 -11.72 -4.15 11.84
CA PHE A 163 -12.47 -3.12 12.56
C PHE A 163 -13.98 -3.32 12.45
N GLY A 164 -14.49 -3.78 11.31
CA GLY A 164 -15.93 -4.03 11.13
C GLY A 164 -16.47 -5.16 12.00
N ILE A 165 -15.75 -6.28 12.10
CA ILE A 165 -16.20 -7.49 12.79
C ILE A 165 -15.66 -7.54 14.22
N GLU A 166 -14.35 -7.49 14.42
CA GLU A 166 -13.74 -7.74 15.74
C GLU A 166 -13.84 -6.54 16.69
N VAL A 167 -13.86 -5.31 16.18
CA VAL A 167 -13.88 -4.10 17.03
C VAL A 167 -15.31 -3.61 17.31
N PHE A 168 -16.20 -3.73 16.32
CA PHE A 168 -17.57 -3.23 16.42
C PHE A 168 -18.64 -4.33 16.44
N ASP A 169 -18.25 -5.62 16.45
CA ASP A 169 -19.17 -6.78 16.47
C ASP A 169 -20.21 -6.75 15.33
N GLY A 170 -19.79 -6.24 14.16
CA GLY A 170 -20.67 -6.01 13.03
C GLY A 170 -20.76 -7.18 12.05
N ASP A 171 -21.87 -7.25 11.31
CA ASP A 171 -22.09 -8.25 10.27
C ASP A 171 -21.74 -7.71 8.88
N ALA A 172 -20.85 -8.42 8.17
CA ALA A 172 -20.44 -8.10 6.81
C ALA A 172 -21.48 -8.51 5.75
N ILE A 173 -22.41 -9.41 6.08
CA ILE A 173 -23.38 -9.97 5.12
C ILE A 173 -24.31 -8.85 4.64
N ASN A 174 -24.31 -8.58 3.33
CA ASN A 174 -25.12 -7.54 2.67
C ASN A 174 -24.88 -6.10 3.17
N ALA A 175 -23.87 -5.86 4.02
CA ALA A 175 -23.54 -4.53 4.55
C ALA A 175 -23.18 -3.52 3.44
N ALA A 176 -22.74 -4.02 2.28
CA ALA A 176 -22.39 -3.21 1.12
C ALA A 176 -23.57 -2.85 0.20
N THR A 177 -24.75 -3.43 0.41
CA THR A 177 -25.91 -3.29 -0.51
C THR A 177 -27.21 -2.92 0.20
N CYS A 178 -27.19 -2.76 1.52
CA CYS A 178 -28.39 -2.52 2.32
C CYS A 178 -28.87 -1.06 2.33
N ASP A 179 -28.07 -0.10 1.82
CA ASP A 179 -28.39 1.33 1.73
C ASP A 179 -29.11 1.87 3.00
N GLU A 180 -30.39 2.27 2.91
CA GLU A 180 -31.15 2.80 4.06
C GLU A 180 -31.73 1.71 4.99
N GLU A 181 -31.84 0.47 4.51
CA GLU A 181 -32.44 -0.68 5.21
C GLU A 181 -31.41 -1.54 5.96
N CYS A 182 -30.19 -1.03 6.18
CA CYS A 182 -29.17 -1.77 6.93
C CYS A 182 -29.59 -2.03 8.38
N SER A 183 -29.39 -3.27 8.85
CA SER A 183 -29.48 -3.63 10.27
C SER A 183 -28.43 -2.89 11.09
N GLU A 184 -28.60 -2.86 12.41
CA GLU A 184 -27.64 -2.23 13.33
C GLU A 184 -26.24 -2.86 13.20
N GLU A 185 -26.17 -4.20 13.16
CA GLU A 185 -24.93 -4.96 12.95
C GLU A 185 -24.23 -4.62 11.62
N GLN A 186 -24.98 -4.42 10.53
CA GLN A 186 -24.42 -4.00 9.24
C GLN A 186 -23.90 -2.56 9.27
N ARG A 187 -24.53 -1.68 10.05
CA ARG A 187 -24.08 -0.29 10.24
C ARG A 187 -22.81 -0.25 11.07
N ASP A 188 -22.67 -1.11 12.08
CA ASP A 188 -21.47 -1.24 12.89
C ASP A 188 -20.29 -1.79 12.08
N TYR A 189 -20.54 -2.75 11.18
CA TYR A 189 -19.54 -3.16 10.19
C TYR A 189 -19.06 -1.98 9.32
N ASN A 190 -20.00 -1.24 8.72
CA ASN A 190 -19.70 -0.07 7.89
C ASN A 190 -18.97 1.03 8.67
N ARG A 191 -19.31 1.21 9.95
CA ARG A 191 -18.64 2.13 10.88
C ARG A 191 -17.19 1.71 11.11
N GLY A 192 -16.92 0.42 11.33
CA GLY A 192 -15.58 -0.11 11.45
C GLY A 192 -14.73 0.09 10.19
N VAL A 193 -15.29 -0.22 9.03
CA VAL A 193 -14.63 0.02 7.73
C VAL A 193 -14.29 1.50 7.54
N ARG A 194 -15.22 2.40 7.85
CA ARG A 194 -14.99 3.84 7.77
C ARG A 194 -13.92 4.30 8.77
N LEU A 195 -13.93 3.80 10.01
CA LEU A 195 -12.90 4.16 10.99
C LEU A 195 -11.50 3.73 10.51
N ALA A 196 -11.39 2.51 9.98
CA ALA A 196 -10.14 1.93 9.51
C ALA A 196 -9.59 2.63 8.26
N GLY A 197 -10.45 2.92 7.28
CA GLY A 197 -10.07 3.57 6.02
C GLY A 197 -10.11 5.11 6.06
N GLY A 198 -10.71 5.70 7.10
CA GLY A 198 -10.82 7.14 7.33
C GLY A 198 -9.82 7.58 8.40
N VAL A 199 -10.31 7.92 9.59
CA VAL A 199 -9.50 8.53 10.67
C VAL A 199 -8.22 7.77 10.99
N ALA A 200 -8.26 6.43 11.11
CA ALA A 200 -7.07 5.64 11.46
C ALA A 200 -5.98 5.75 10.36
N ASP A 201 -6.39 5.67 9.09
CA ASP A 201 -5.49 5.84 7.95
C ASP A 201 -4.99 7.28 7.82
N ILE A 202 -5.82 8.29 8.10
CA ILE A 202 -5.39 9.69 8.14
C ILE A 202 -4.29 9.87 9.18
N LEU A 203 -4.47 9.37 10.40
CA LEU A 203 -3.47 9.44 11.45
C LEU A 203 -2.18 8.72 11.05
N PHE A 204 -2.28 7.50 10.53
CA PHE A 204 -1.14 6.74 10.03
C PHE A 204 -0.37 7.52 8.96
N CYS A 205 -1.09 8.09 7.99
CA CYS A 205 -0.48 8.84 6.90
C CYS A 205 0.13 10.18 7.37
N VAL A 206 -0.52 10.92 8.27
CA VAL A 206 0.03 12.17 8.81
C VAL A 206 1.33 11.89 9.58
N VAL A 207 1.34 10.87 10.44
CA VAL A 207 2.55 10.46 11.16
C VAL A 207 3.64 10.02 10.17
N GLY A 208 3.30 9.20 9.18
CA GLY A 208 4.23 8.75 8.14
C GLY A 208 4.81 9.91 7.32
N TYR A 209 3.97 10.90 6.98
CA TYR A 209 4.40 12.09 6.25
C TYR A 209 5.36 12.94 7.07
N VAL A 210 5.02 13.26 8.32
CA VAL A 210 5.92 13.98 9.23
C VAL A 210 7.24 13.22 9.41
N TYR A 211 7.18 11.90 9.60
CA TYR A 211 8.36 11.06 9.74
C TYR A 211 9.25 11.06 8.49
N SER A 212 8.66 11.16 7.29
CA SER A 212 9.42 11.25 6.03
C SER A 212 10.35 12.46 5.96
N TRP A 213 10.00 13.59 6.60
CA TRP A 213 10.85 14.78 6.67
C TRP A 213 11.97 14.65 7.73
N VAL A 214 11.72 13.88 8.78
CA VAL A 214 12.69 13.62 9.86
C VAL A 214 13.66 12.50 9.48
N LEU A 215 13.28 11.62 8.56
CA LEU A 215 14.06 10.45 8.17
C LEU A 215 15.45 10.81 7.58
N PRO A 216 15.60 11.76 6.63
CA PRO A 216 16.91 12.09 6.08
C PRO A 216 17.94 12.60 7.13
N PRO A 217 17.62 13.58 8.00
CA PRO A 217 18.58 14.01 9.02
C PRO A 217 18.85 12.91 10.06
N LEU A 218 17.87 12.07 10.37
CA LEU A 218 18.04 10.96 11.31
C LEU A 218 18.98 9.88 10.75
N VAL A 219 18.79 9.46 9.50
CA VAL A 219 19.65 8.48 8.81
C VAL A 219 21.07 9.03 8.66
N ARG A 220 21.23 10.34 8.38
CA ARG A 220 22.55 10.97 8.28
C ARG A 220 23.33 10.97 9.59
N ARG A 221 22.64 11.06 10.75
CA ARG A 221 23.29 11.11 12.08
C ARG A 221 23.46 9.74 12.72
N CYS A 222 22.46 8.89 12.61
CA CYS A 222 22.37 7.63 13.34
C CYS A 222 22.66 6.39 12.48
N GLY A 223 22.70 6.55 11.16
CA GLY A 223 22.84 5.45 10.21
C GLY A 223 21.52 4.70 9.97
N VAL A 224 21.39 4.12 8.78
CA VAL A 224 20.15 3.43 8.36
C VAL A 224 19.83 2.20 9.22
N GLN A 225 20.85 1.47 9.66
CA GLN A 225 20.68 0.25 10.45
C GLN A 225 19.97 0.53 11.77
N LEU A 226 20.45 1.53 12.51
CA LEU A 226 19.92 1.89 13.82
C LEU A 226 18.49 2.41 13.70
N VAL A 227 18.25 3.27 12.70
CA VAL A 227 16.90 3.79 12.39
C VAL A 227 15.92 2.66 12.05
N ALA A 228 16.34 1.70 11.22
CA ALA A 228 15.50 0.55 10.88
C ALA A 228 15.21 -0.33 12.10
N THR A 229 16.21 -0.61 12.95
CA THR A 229 16.00 -1.40 14.18
C THR A 229 14.99 -0.73 15.11
N PHE A 230 15.11 0.58 15.36
CA PHE A 230 14.16 1.30 16.21
C PHE A 230 12.75 1.36 15.60
N ALA A 231 12.62 1.44 14.28
CA ALA A 231 11.32 1.45 13.61
C ALA A 231 10.56 0.11 13.73
N VAL A 232 11.26 -1.01 13.90
CA VAL A 232 10.66 -2.34 14.07
C VAL A 232 10.17 -2.59 15.50
N ILE A 233 10.74 -1.93 16.50
CA ILE A 233 10.37 -2.14 17.92
C ILE A 233 8.87 -1.93 18.17
N PRO A 234 8.24 -0.80 17.75
CA PRO A 234 6.80 -0.62 17.91
C PRO A 234 5.97 -1.74 17.25
N GLN A 235 6.40 -2.24 16.08
CA GLN A 235 5.71 -3.33 15.38
C GLN A 235 5.78 -4.63 16.19
N MET A 236 6.93 -4.93 16.81
CA MET A 236 7.07 -6.08 17.69
C MET A 236 6.24 -5.95 18.97
N LEU A 237 6.15 -4.75 19.55
CA LEU A 237 5.33 -4.49 20.72
C LEU A 237 3.83 -4.66 20.42
N LEU A 238 3.37 -4.22 19.26
CA LEU A 238 1.98 -4.46 18.81
C LEU A 238 1.71 -5.95 18.62
N MET A 239 2.65 -6.70 18.05
CA MET A 239 2.52 -8.15 17.93
C MET A 239 2.47 -8.83 19.31
N ALA A 240 3.32 -8.39 20.24
CA ALA A 240 3.29 -8.88 21.61
C ALA A 240 1.94 -8.58 22.28
N MET A 241 1.42 -7.36 22.16
CA MET A 241 0.08 -6.99 22.65
C MET A 241 -0.99 -7.93 22.11
N ALA A 242 -1.05 -8.12 20.78
CA ALA A 242 -2.05 -8.98 20.14
C ALA A 242 -2.02 -10.45 20.63
N PHE A 243 -0.87 -10.95 21.08
CA PHE A 243 -0.75 -12.29 21.65
C PHE A 243 -0.82 -12.33 23.19
N CYS A 244 -0.69 -11.19 23.85
CA CYS A 244 -0.81 -11.08 25.30
C CYS A 244 -2.27 -11.14 25.80
N ASP A 245 -3.25 -10.94 24.92
CA ASP A 245 -4.68 -11.06 25.25
C ASP A 245 -5.17 -12.52 25.37
N VAL A 246 -4.31 -13.52 25.12
CA VAL A 246 -4.70 -14.94 25.31
C VAL A 246 -4.59 -15.41 26.77
N LEU A 247 -4.09 -14.61 27.74
CA LEU A 247 -3.89 -15.10 29.11
C LEU A 247 -4.26 -14.22 30.32
N MET A 248 -4.52 -12.90 30.22
CA MET A 248 -4.79 -12.10 31.45
C MET A 248 -5.72 -10.87 31.35
N LEU A 249 -6.54 -10.70 30.30
CA LEU A 249 -7.55 -9.62 30.26
C LEU A 249 -9.00 -10.06 30.00
N ASP A 250 -9.27 -11.37 30.06
CA ASP A 250 -10.62 -11.91 30.20
C ASP A 250 -10.85 -12.39 31.64
N TYR A 251 -11.19 -11.47 32.54
CA TYR A 251 -12.09 -11.78 33.67
C TYR A 251 -13.05 -10.60 33.86
N PRO A 252 -14.33 -10.88 34.15
CA PRO A 252 -15.46 -10.05 33.76
C PRO A 252 -15.64 -8.91 34.75
N ALA A 253 -15.71 -7.69 34.23
CA ALA A 253 -16.18 -6.55 34.98
C ALA A 253 -17.37 -5.94 34.25
N LEU A 254 -18.56 -6.54 34.44
CA LEU A 254 -19.82 -5.81 34.62
C LEU A 254 -20.91 -6.81 35.03
N THR A 255 -21.01 -7.02 36.36
CA THR A 255 -22.29 -7.19 37.06
C THR A 255 -23.10 -5.91 36.98
#